data_AF-A0A970SR19-F1
#
_entry.id   AF-A0A970SR19-F1
#
_cell.length_a   1.000
_cell.length_b   1.000
_cell.length_c   1.000
_cell.angle_alpha   90.00
_cell.angle_beta   90.00
_cell.angle_gamma   90.00
#
_symmetry.space_group_name_H-M   'P 1'
#
loop_
_entity.id
_entity.type
_entity.pdbx_description
1 polymer ?
#
loop_
_entity_poly.entity_id
_entity_poly.type
_entity_poly.pdbx_seq_one_letter_code
_entity_poly.pdbx_strand_id
1 'polypeptide(L)' 'MAKKMESYDGNAAVAHVAHATNEVIAIYPITPSSTMGEIADEKTARGERNIWGTIPSVTEMQSEGGASGAV' A
#
# COMPACT_ATOMS: atom_id res chain seq x y z
N MET A 1 11.31 -22.84 0.40
CA MET A 1 12.18 -21.70 0.77
C MET A 1 12.05 -21.44 2.26
N ALA A 2 13.12 -21.04 2.95
CA ALA A 2 13.02 -20.59 4.33
C ALA A 2 12.25 -19.25 4.39
N LYS A 3 11.45 -19.04 5.44
CA LYS A 3 10.74 -17.77 5.63
C LYS A 3 11.76 -16.65 5.89
N LYS A 4 11.64 -15.53 5.16
CA LYS A 4 12.44 -14.34 5.41
C LYS A 4 11.92 -13.67 6.69
N MET A 5 12.80 -13.51 7.68
CA MET A 5 12.47 -12.83 8.93
C MET A 5 13.08 -11.42 8.87
N GLU A 6 12.22 -10.41 8.90
CA GLU A 6 12.60 -8.99 8.91
C GLU A 6 11.81 -8.27 10.00
N SER A 7 12.43 -7.26 10.59
CA SER A 7 11.78 -6.40 11.57
C SER A 7 10.87 -5.40 10.85
N TYR A 8 9.59 -5.41 11.20
CA TYR A 8 8.59 -4.45 10.73
C TYR A 8 7.87 -3.86 11.94
N ASP A 9 7.45 -2.60 11.84
CA ASP A 9 6.31 -2.14 12.62
C ASP A 9 4.98 -2.64 11.99
N GLY A 10 3.86 -2.41 12.67
CA GLY A 10 2.56 -2.91 12.22
C GLY A 10 2.11 -2.34 10.87
N ASN A 11 2.31 -1.04 10.63
CA ASN A 11 1.89 -0.39 9.38
C ASN A 11 2.75 -0.88 8.21
N ALA A 12 4.06 -1.00 8.41
CA ALA A 12 4.97 -1.51 7.38
C ALA A 12 4.67 -2.98 7.04
N ALA A 13 4.30 -3.80 8.03
CA ALA A 13 3.88 -5.18 7.79
C ALA A 13 2.58 -5.27 6.97
N VAL A 14 1.58 -4.43 7.26
CA VAL A 14 0.32 -4.38 6.50
C VAL A 14 0.56 -3.85 5.09
N ALA A 15 1.30 -2.75 4.93
CA ALA A 15 1.62 -2.16 3.64
C ALA A 15 2.41 -3.13 2.74
N HIS A 16 3.28 -3.96 3.32
CA HIS A 16 3.99 -5.00 2.59
C HIS A 16 3.03 -5.97 1.89
N VAL A 17 2.02 -6.47 2.62
CA VAL A 17 1.03 -7.40 2.06
C VAL A 17 0.07 -6.67 1.12
N ALA A 18 -0.46 -5.52 1.52
CA ALA A 18 -1.44 -4.76 0.74
C ALA A 18 -0.89 -4.36 -0.64
N HIS A 19 0.35 -3.87 -0.71
CA HIS A 19 1.00 -3.55 -1.99
C HIS A 19 1.22 -4.80 -2.85
N ALA A 20 1.62 -5.91 -2.23
CA ALA A 20 1.87 -7.16 -2.94
C ALA A 20 0.59 -7.81 -3.51
N THR A 21 -0.59 -7.57 -2.92
CA THR A 21 -1.83 -8.27 -3.29
C THR A 21 -2.80 -7.46 -4.15
N ASN A 22 -2.64 -6.14 -4.23
CA ASN A 22 -3.62 -5.25 -4.87
C ASN A 22 -3.08 -4.64 -6.17
N GLU A 23 -3.97 -4.38 -7.12
CA GLU A 23 -3.66 -3.62 -8.35
C GLU A 23 -4.03 -2.13 -8.22
N VAL A 24 -4.98 -1.81 -7.35
CA VAL A 24 -5.47 -0.45 -7.08
C VAL A 24 -5.49 -0.22 -5.58
N ILE A 25 -5.00 0.94 -5.14
CA ILE A 25 -4.91 1.35 -3.74
C ILE A 25 -5.33 2.83 -3.66
N ALA A 26 -6.59 3.09 -3.30
CA ALA A 26 -7.09 4.43 -3.04
C ALA A 26 -6.82 4.81 -1.57
N ILE A 27 -6.15 5.94 -1.33
CA ILE A 27 -5.71 6.35 0.01
C ILE A 27 -6.25 7.73 0.39
N TYR A 28 -6.30 7.97 1.70
CA TYR A 28 -6.42 9.29 2.32
C TYR A 28 -5.64 9.31 3.63
N PRO A 29 -4.82 10.34 3.91
CA PRO A 29 -3.98 10.36 5.11
C PRO A 29 -4.80 10.64 6.37
N ILE A 30 -4.75 9.73 7.34
CA ILE A 30 -5.25 9.93 8.70
C ILE A 30 -4.37 9.18 9.71
N THR A 31 -3.99 9.85 10.81
CA THR A 31 -3.19 9.26 11.90
C THR A 31 -4.00 8.18 12.61
N PRO A 32 -3.42 7.00 12.93
CA PRO A 32 -2.01 6.60 12.79
C PRO A 32 -1.69 5.81 11.50
N SER A 33 -2.63 5.72 10.55
CA SER A 33 -2.54 4.85 9.37
C SER A 33 -1.80 5.45 8.16
N SER A 34 -1.52 6.76 8.12
CA SER A 34 -0.94 7.44 6.93
C SER A 34 0.30 6.74 6.38
N THR A 35 1.19 6.26 7.25
CA THR A 35 2.41 5.54 6.85
C THR A 35 2.15 4.30 5.97
N MET A 36 0.98 3.64 6.08
CA MET A 36 0.65 2.53 5.17
C MET A 36 0.49 3.00 3.72
N GLY A 37 -0.17 4.15 3.53
CA GLY A 37 -0.35 4.75 2.20
C GLY A 37 0.95 5.28 1.63
N GLU A 38 1.77 5.94 2.46
CA GLU A 38 3.10 6.44 2.08
C GLU A 38 4.03 5.31 1.61
N ILE A 39 4.09 4.20 2.37
CA ILE A 39 4.90 3.03 1.98
C ILE A 39 4.40 2.41 0.67
N ALA A 40 3.08 2.33 0.47
CA ALA A 40 2.50 1.82 -0.77
C ALA A 40 2.86 2.72 -1.96
N ASP A 41 2.73 4.03 -1.81
CA ASP A 41 3.10 5.01 -2.84
C ASP A 41 4.60 4.93 -3.19
N GLU A 42 5.48 4.89 -2.18
CA GLU A 42 6.91 4.73 -2.37
C GLU A 42 7.27 3.45 -3.14
N LYS A 43 6.64 2.32 -2.80
CA LYS A 43 6.87 1.04 -3.49
C LYS A 43 6.43 1.11 -4.95
N THR A 44 5.28 1.73 -5.22
CA THR A 44 4.80 1.99 -6.58
C THR A 44 5.74 2.91 -7.35
N ALA A 45 6.22 3.99 -6.73
CA ALA A 45 7.20 4.90 -7.34
C ALA A 45 8.55 4.22 -7.64
N ARG A 46 8.96 3.23 -6.82
CA ARG A 46 10.12 2.35 -7.09
C ARG A 46 9.86 1.28 -8.16
N GLY A 47 8.63 1.16 -8.67
CA GLY A 47 8.25 0.16 -9.66
C GLY A 47 8.18 -1.27 -9.13
N GLU A 48 7.98 -1.44 -7.82
CA GLU A 48 7.77 -2.76 -7.22
C GLU A 48 6.48 -3.38 -7.79
N ARG A 49 6.56 -4.62 -8.26
CA ARG A 49 5.42 -5.34 -8.84
C ARG A 49 4.72 -6.17 -7.77
N ASN A 50 3.40 -6.24 -7.87
CA ASN A 50 2.56 -7.13 -7.07
C ASN A 50 2.62 -8.58 -7.60
N ILE A 51 1.88 -9.49 -6.95
CA ILE A 51 1.80 -10.90 -7.34
C ILE A 51 1.16 -11.15 -8.72
N TRP A 52 0.49 -10.14 -9.28
CA TRP A 52 -0.12 -10.17 -10.61
C TRP A 52 0.86 -9.71 -11.70
N GLY A 53 2.06 -9.26 -11.32
CA GLY A 53 3.07 -8.76 -12.24
C GLY A 53 2.82 -7.31 -12.68
N THR A 54 1.85 -6.61 -12.10
CA THR A 54 1.54 -5.20 -12.35
C THR A 54 2.13 -4.32 -11.26
N ILE A 55 2.36 -3.03 -11.56
CA ILE A 55 2.71 -2.04 -10.54
C ILE A 55 1.39 -1.48 -10.01
N PRO A 56 1.09 -1.57 -8.70
CA PRO A 56 -0.16 -1.07 -8.15
C PRO A 56 -0.35 0.43 -8.41
N SER A 57 -1.55 0.83 -8.81
CA SER A 57 -1.93 2.25 -8.90
C SER A 57 -2.31 2.77 -7.52
N VAL A 58 -1.51 3.69 -6.98
CA VAL A 58 -1.77 4.36 -5.71
C VAL A 58 -2.25 5.77 -5.99
N THR A 59 -3.40 6.15 -5.43
CA THR A 59 -4.00 7.47 -5.66
C THR A 59 -4.55 8.04 -4.36
N GLU A 60 -4.12 9.25 -4.02
CA GLU A 60 -4.69 10.01 -2.89
C GLU A 60 -5.99 10.70 -3.31
N MET A 61 -7.03 10.52 -2.49
CA MET A 61 -8.36 11.07 -2.70
C MET A 61 -8.60 12.32 -1.85
N GLN A 62 -9.73 12.99 -2.02
CA GLN A 62 -10.05 14.22 -1.28
C GLN A 62 -10.52 13.99 0.17
N SER A 63 -10.97 12.77 0.49
CA SER A 63 -11.41 12.34 1.83
C SER A 63 -11.44 10.82 1.90
N GLU A 64 -11.59 10.25 3.10
CA GLU A 64 -11.82 8.82 3.30
C GLU A 64 -13.09 8.34 2.57
N GLY A 65 -14.12 9.20 2.50
CA GLY A 65 -15.32 8.92 1.72
C GLY A 65 -15.05 8.85 0.21
N GLY A 66 -14.12 9.67 -0.29
CA GLY A 66 -13.62 9.59 -1.66
C GLY A 66 -12.85 8.31 -1.93
N ALA A 67 -11.95 7.92 -1.01
CA ALA A 67 -11.20 6.67 -1.08
C ALA A 67 -12.12 5.44 -1.08
N SER A 68 -13.12 5.42 -0.19
CA SER A 68 -14.08 4.31 -0.11
C SER A 68 -14.98 4.19 -1.34
N GLY A 69 -15.25 5.28 -2.08
CA GLY A 69 -16.07 5.23 -3.29
C GLY A 69 -15.31 4.81 -4.55
N ALA A 70 -13.98 4.78 -4.49
CA ALA A 70 -13.12 4.47 -5.63
C ALA A 70 -12.82 2.97 -5.81
N VAL A 71 -13.10 2.15 -4.79
CA VAL A 71 -12.78 0.70 -4.74
C VAL A 71 -13.94 -0.15 -4.25
#